data_AF-A0A146LG50-F1
#
_entry.id   AF-A0A146LG50-F1
#
_cell.length_a   1.000
_cell.length_b   1.000
_cell.length_c   1.000
_cell.angle_alpha   90.00
_cell.angle_beta   90.00
_cell.angle_gamma   90.00
#
_symmetry.space_group_name_H-M   'P 1'
#
loop_
_entity.id
_entity.type
_entity.pdbx_description
1 polymer ?
#
loop_
_entity_poly.entity_id
_entity_poly.type
_entity_poly.pdbx_seq_one_letter_code
_entity_poly.pdbx_strand_id
1 'polypeptide(L)'
;MDDEIPLCDTNIQCGGNVIPGRSFERSVLMKRQPANVIRRQAFRCDPAFRNETHSYETIVPIMSEFAGWAMPFPDCHHASSQLIVLQDLQPLGFKMADRKKGLDMEHSELAMKALARFHGTSLAMKHVDRAKFEGIRSLTTELAFAPDSEPVFGASVENALRMALTALEDESSAGESWSTSWELGEALHNLRTLKGSVFRRLQALTRPSEPLSVLCHGDLWLNNMLFRYNGDAVEEVKFVDLQVMRYSSLATDLLYFLSTSVEPSVLRFHQEDLVSIYHEALVETVSKLAPDAPKITIEQINDQIEELALFGLLMGFLLLPAITVEGSAIAASLENIQEDSDVTSKLEQHDEHFLTDRYQERVRGLVLHFVNMGYI
;
A
#
# COMPACT_ATOMS: atom_id res chain seq x y z
N MET A 1 -12.31 -20.36 11.73
CA MET A 1 -10.93 -20.89 11.79
C MET A 1 -10.19 -20.00 10.83
N ASP A 2 -9.28 -19.22 11.39
CA ASP A 2 -8.68 -18.04 10.78
C ASP A 2 -7.67 -18.47 9.71
N ASP A 3 -8.06 -18.31 8.45
CA ASP A 3 -7.19 -18.53 7.28
C ASP A 3 -6.46 -17.21 6.98
N GLU A 4 -5.41 -16.92 7.74
CA GLU A 4 -4.42 -15.88 7.43
C GLU A 4 -3.30 -16.47 6.57
N ILE A 5 -2.99 -15.75 5.49
CA ILE A 5 -1.89 -16.01 4.55
C ILE A 5 -0.60 -16.23 5.35
N PRO A 6 0.10 -17.38 5.25
CA PRO A 6 1.24 -17.65 6.12
C PRO A 6 2.49 -16.96 5.54
N LEU A 7 2.64 -15.66 5.79
CA LEU A 7 3.84 -15.19 6.47
C LEU A 7 3.62 -15.62 7.93
N CYS A 8 4.56 -16.33 8.56
CA CYS A 8 4.35 -16.92 9.88
C CYS A 8 4.40 -15.86 10.99
N ASP A 9 3.53 -14.86 10.88
CA ASP A 9 3.38 -13.76 11.81
C ASP A 9 2.63 -14.32 13.00
N THR A 10 3.36 -14.55 14.07
CA THR A 10 2.83 -15.19 15.27
C THR A 10 2.90 -14.21 16.41
N ASN A 11 1.76 -13.94 17.04
CA ASN A 11 1.74 -13.26 18.34
C ASN A 11 2.28 -14.22 19.40
N ILE A 12 3.36 -13.79 20.07
CA ILE A 12 4.03 -14.59 21.10
C ILE A 12 4.00 -13.83 22.41
N GLN A 13 3.52 -14.49 23.47
CA GLN A 13 3.70 -14.03 24.83
C GLN A 13 5.10 -14.40 25.32
N CYS A 14 5.89 -13.38 25.65
CA CYS A 14 7.23 -13.51 26.18
C CYS A 14 7.24 -13.06 27.65
N GLY A 15 7.66 -13.95 28.55
CA GLY A 15 7.81 -13.64 29.97
C GLY A 15 9.22 -13.91 30.48
N GLY A 16 9.66 -13.15 31.48
CA GLY A 16 10.98 -13.35 32.08
C GLY A 16 11.14 -12.61 33.40
N ASN A 17 12.25 -12.84 34.10
CA ASN A 17 12.59 -12.16 35.35
C ASN A 17 13.74 -11.18 35.09
N VAL A 18 13.52 -9.88 35.32
CA VAL A 18 14.55 -8.85 35.12
C VAL A 18 15.54 -8.85 36.29
N ILE A 19 15.01 -9.00 37.51
CA ILE A 19 15.70 -9.15 38.79
C ILE A 19 14.83 -10.00 39.72
N PRO A 20 15.35 -10.59 40.82
CA PRO A 20 14.54 -11.33 41.78
C PRO A 20 13.32 -10.52 42.23
N GLY A 21 12.12 -11.05 42.01
CA GLY A 21 10.85 -10.41 42.37
C GLY A 21 10.25 -9.46 41.33
N ARG A 22 10.91 -9.23 40.18
CA ARG A 22 10.36 -8.43 39.08
C ARG A 22 10.30 -9.24 37.79
N SER A 23 9.13 -9.80 37.53
CA SER A 23 8.81 -10.42 36.24
C SER A 23 8.31 -9.38 35.24
N PHE A 24 8.44 -9.69 33.96
CA PHE A 24 7.73 -9.02 32.87
C PHE A 24 6.98 -10.07 32.06
N GLU A 25 5.89 -9.64 31.44
CA GLU A 25 5.16 -10.36 30.42
C GLU A 25 4.86 -9.35 29.30
N ARG A 26 5.18 -9.71 28.07
CA ARG A 26 5.00 -8.85 26.89
C ARG A 26 4.54 -9.69 25.71
N SER A 27 3.58 -9.15 24.97
CA SER A 27 3.22 -9.68 23.66
C SER A 27 4.10 -9.05 22.59
N VAL A 28 4.58 -9.85 21.64
CA VAL A 28 5.34 -9.40 20.47
C VAL A 28 4.83 -10.08 19.20
N LEU A 29 4.91 -9.39 18.08
CA LEU A 29 4.64 -9.96 16.76
C LEU A 29 5.95 -10.51 16.19
N MET A 30 5.97 -11.79 15.86
CA MET A 30 7.14 -12.47 15.32
C MET A 30 6.90 -12.87 13.87
N LYS A 31 7.65 -12.29 12.92
CA LYS A 31 7.59 -12.60 11.49
C LYS A 31 8.80 -13.42 11.08
N ARG A 32 8.55 -14.59 10.48
CA ARG A 32 9.60 -15.54 10.07
C ARG A 32 9.62 -15.73 8.56
N GLN A 33 10.80 -15.93 8.02
CA GLN A 33 10.96 -16.26 6.63
C GLN A 33 10.30 -17.63 6.31
N PRO A 34 9.53 -17.75 5.20
CA PRO A 34 8.94 -19.03 4.83
C PRO A 34 9.99 -20.13 4.64
N ALA A 35 9.76 -21.32 5.19
CA ALA A 35 10.75 -22.42 5.08
C ALA A 35 10.86 -23.01 3.65
N ASN A 36 9.79 -22.90 2.85
CA ASN A 36 9.74 -23.47 1.50
C ASN A 36 10.53 -22.59 0.51
N VAL A 37 11.64 -23.13 -0.01
CA VAL A 37 12.55 -22.42 -0.93
C VAL A 37 11.88 -22.06 -2.26
N ILE A 38 11.04 -22.94 -2.80
CA ILE A 38 10.34 -22.73 -4.07
C ILE A 38 9.37 -21.54 -3.93
N ARG A 39 8.60 -21.52 -2.83
CA ARG A 39 7.72 -20.39 -2.50
C ARG A 39 8.51 -19.08 -2.36
N ARG A 40 9.66 -19.11 -1.68
CA ARG A 40 10.51 -17.92 -1.53
C ARG A 40 11.02 -17.38 -2.87
N GLN A 41 11.35 -18.27 -3.80
CA GLN A 41 11.80 -17.88 -5.15
C GLN A 41 10.65 -17.30 -5.98
N ALA A 42 9.50 -17.99 -6.05
CA ALA A 42 8.35 -17.56 -6.84
C ALA A 42 7.79 -16.19 -6.40
N PHE A 43 7.74 -15.94 -5.09
CA PHE A 43 7.18 -14.71 -4.52
C PHE A 43 8.24 -13.69 -4.08
N ARG A 44 9.50 -13.90 -4.45
CA ARG A 44 10.60 -13.01 -4.08
C ARG A 44 10.66 -12.71 -2.57
N CYS A 45 10.36 -13.70 -1.73
CA CYS A 45 10.31 -13.51 -0.28
C CYS A 45 11.68 -13.15 0.32
N ASP A 46 12.79 -13.65 -0.25
CA ASP A 46 14.14 -13.34 0.23
C ASP A 46 14.45 -11.83 0.18
N PRO A 47 14.34 -11.16 -0.98
CA PRO A 47 14.58 -9.73 -1.03
C PRO A 47 13.48 -8.91 -0.35
N ALA A 48 12.21 -9.36 -0.33
CA ALA A 48 11.14 -8.71 0.44
C ALA A 48 11.45 -8.66 1.94
N PHE A 49 11.83 -9.81 2.52
CA PHE A 49 12.20 -9.92 3.92
C PHE A 49 13.45 -9.09 4.26
N ARG A 50 14.43 -9.05 3.35
CA ARG A 50 15.61 -8.19 3.47
C ARG A 50 15.24 -6.71 3.49
N ASN A 51 14.35 -6.28 2.61
CA ASN A 51 13.89 -4.90 2.52
C ASN A 51 13.16 -4.48 3.81
N GLU A 52 12.31 -5.37 4.35
CA GLU A 52 11.62 -5.16 5.62
C GLU A 52 12.60 -5.13 6.81
N THR A 53 13.61 -6.00 6.82
CA THR A 53 14.70 -5.98 7.82
C THR A 53 15.44 -4.66 7.79
N HIS A 54 15.92 -4.21 6.63
CA HIS A 54 16.60 -2.91 6.52
C HIS A 54 15.70 -1.75 6.94
N SER A 55 14.41 -1.83 6.61
CA SER A 55 13.42 -0.82 6.98
C SER A 55 13.34 -0.65 8.50
N TYR A 56 13.11 -1.75 9.23
CA TYR A 56 12.97 -1.71 10.68
C TYR A 56 14.30 -1.56 11.44
N GLU A 57 15.37 -2.18 10.98
CA GLU A 57 16.68 -2.17 11.66
C GLU A 57 17.42 -0.85 11.47
N THR A 58 17.28 -0.21 10.31
CA THR A 58 18.14 0.93 9.93
C THR A 58 17.35 2.15 9.48
N ILE A 59 16.46 2.03 8.49
CA ILE A 59 15.79 3.19 7.86
C ILE A 59 14.90 3.92 8.87
N VAL A 60 13.96 3.21 9.50
CA VAL A 60 13.00 3.77 10.46
C VAL A 60 13.68 4.40 11.68
N PRO A 61 14.68 3.74 12.32
CA PRO A 61 15.44 4.36 13.40
C PRO A 61 16.17 5.64 12.99
N ILE A 62 16.85 5.65 11.83
CA ILE A 62 17.57 6.83 11.33
C ILE A 62 16.62 7.98 11.03
N MET A 63 15.47 7.69 10.41
CA MET A 63 14.44 8.70 10.14
C MET A 63 13.84 9.26 11.43
N SER A 64 13.57 8.39 12.43
CA SER A 64 13.06 8.82 13.74
C SER A 64 14.07 9.67 14.50
N GLU A 65 15.35 9.30 14.48
CA GLU A 65 16.45 10.07 15.07
C GLU A 65 16.56 11.45 14.41
N PHE A 66 16.56 11.51 13.08
CA PHE A 66 16.62 12.76 12.33
C PHE A 66 15.41 13.67 12.64
N ALA A 67 14.22 13.08 12.72
CA ALA A 67 12.99 13.82 12.96
C ALA A 67 12.85 14.29 14.42
N GLY A 68 13.41 13.55 15.38
CA GLY A 68 13.18 13.79 16.80
C GLY A 68 11.81 13.29 17.31
N TRP A 69 11.11 12.48 16.53
CA TRP A 69 9.86 11.81 16.91
C TRP A 69 9.76 10.42 16.26
N ALA A 70 8.91 9.57 16.82
CA ALA A 70 8.68 8.23 16.28
C ALA A 70 7.97 8.28 14.93
N MET A 71 8.45 7.49 13.97
CA MET A 71 7.75 7.23 12.72
C MET A 71 6.44 6.43 12.95
N PRO A 72 5.47 6.45 12.02
CA PRO A 72 4.19 5.78 12.18
C PRO A 72 4.27 4.26 11.99
N PHE A 73 5.31 3.61 12.50
CA PHE A 73 5.51 2.16 12.44
C PHE A 73 5.56 1.57 13.87
N PRO A 74 5.30 0.26 14.05
CA PRO A 74 5.56 -0.43 15.31
C PRO A 74 7.04 -0.35 15.70
N ASP A 75 7.31 -0.37 17.00
CA ASP A 75 8.69 -0.49 17.47
C ASP A 75 9.28 -1.85 17.04
N CYS A 76 10.50 -1.84 16.51
CA CYS A 76 11.24 -3.06 16.22
C CYS A 76 12.07 -3.48 17.44
N HIS A 77 11.90 -4.71 17.91
CA HIS A 77 12.69 -5.29 18.98
C HIS A 77 13.91 -6.06 18.45
N HIS A 78 13.78 -6.68 17.27
CA HIS A 78 14.86 -7.38 16.59
C HIS A 78 14.54 -7.53 15.10
N ALA A 79 15.53 -7.39 14.23
CA ALA A 79 15.40 -7.73 12.83
C ALA A 79 16.70 -8.39 12.35
N SER A 80 16.58 -9.42 11.52
CA SER A 80 17.68 -10.20 10.97
C SER A 80 17.23 -10.86 9.68
N SER A 81 18.13 -11.54 8.96
CA SER A 81 17.79 -12.22 7.70
C SER A 81 16.73 -13.32 7.77
N GLN A 82 16.36 -13.80 8.96
CA GLN A 82 15.40 -14.91 9.14
C GLN A 82 14.22 -14.56 10.05
N LEU A 83 14.35 -13.50 10.84
CA LEU A 83 13.44 -13.18 11.92
C LEU A 83 13.32 -11.67 12.12
N ILE A 84 12.07 -11.19 12.14
CA ILE A 84 11.70 -9.84 12.58
C ILE A 84 10.77 -9.98 13.79
N VAL A 85 11.05 -9.21 14.85
CA VAL A 85 10.26 -9.14 16.08
C VAL A 85 9.84 -7.70 16.27
N LEU A 86 8.53 -7.46 16.19
CA LEU A 86 7.91 -6.14 16.31
C LEU A 86 7.08 -6.07 17.59
N GLN A 87 6.82 -4.84 18.02
CA GLN A 87 5.82 -4.54 19.04
C GLN A 87 4.46 -5.08 18.60
N ASP A 88 3.81 -5.84 19.48
CA ASP A 88 2.41 -6.19 19.29
C ASP A 88 1.54 -4.96 19.59
N LEU A 89 0.81 -4.50 18.58
CA LEU A 89 -0.05 -3.33 18.67
C LEU A 89 -1.44 -3.67 19.25
N GLN A 90 -1.89 -4.94 19.23
CA GLN A 90 -3.23 -5.29 19.69
C GLN A 90 -3.47 -4.97 21.18
N PRO A 91 -2.54 -5.27 22.12
CA PRO A 91 -2.70 -4.90 23.52
C PRO A 91 -2.69 -3.38 23.75
N LEU A 92 -2.19 -2.60 22.80
CA LEU A 92 -2.20 -1.14 22.83
C LEU A 92 -3.50 -0.55 22.27
N GLY A 93 -4.49 -1.39 21.95
CA GLY A 93 -5.81 -0.98 21.47
C GLY A 93 -5.86 -0.74 19.96
N PHE A 94 -4.82 -1.11 19.22
CA PHE A 94 -4.82 -1.00 17.77
C PHE A 94 -5.56 -2.16 17.12
N LYS A 95 -6.34 -1.87 16.07
CA LYS A 95 -7.09 -2.84 15.29
C LYS A 95 -7.09 -2.46 13.81
N MET A 96 -7.16 -3.46 12.93
CA MET A 96 -7.41 -3.19 11.51
C MET A 96 -8.85 -2.70 11.31
N ALA A 97 -9.03 -1.75 10.39
CA ALA A 97 -10.36 -1.31 9.97
C ALA A 97 -11.05 -2.37 9.10
N ASP A 98 -12.36 -2.26 8.91
CA ASP A 98 -13.08 -3.16 7.99
C ASP A 98 -12.80 -2.76 6.54
N ARG A 99 -11.92 -3.54 5.88
CA ARG A 99 -11.53 -3.34 4.48
C ARG A 99 -12.71 -3.31 3.50
N LYS A 100 -13.81 -3.99 3.84
CA LYS A 100 -15.00 -4.04 3.00
C LYS A 100 -15.71 -2.68 2.98
N LYS A 101 -15.78 -2.01 4.13
CA LYS A 101 -16.35 -0.67 4.25
C LYS A 101 -15.43 0.36 3.57
N GLY A 102 -14.13 0.25 3.82
CA GLY A 102 -13.16 1.30 3.53
C GLY A 102 -13.05 2.27 4.71
N LEU A 103 -12.09 3.18 4.63
CA LEU A 103 -11.88 4.22 5.63
C LEU A 103 -12.86 5.37 5.44
N ASP A 104 -13.52 5.76 6.53
CA ASP A 104 -14.23 7.03 6.60
C ASP A 104 -13.26 8.22 6.62
N MET A 105 -13.80 9.44 6.71
CA MET A 105 -13.01 10.66 6.67
C MET A 105 -12.01 10.77 7.84
N GLU A 106 -12.42 10.41 9.07
CA GLU A 106 -11.57 10.56 10.26
C GLU A 106 -10.35 9.62 10.20
N HIS A 107 -10.58 8.36 9.79
CA HIS A 107 -9.49 7.41 9.59
C HIS A 107 -8.57 7.83 8.44
N SER A 108 -9.16 8.34 7.35
CA SER A 108 -8.42 8.79 6.17
C SER A 108 -7.54 10.00 6.48
N GLU A 109 -8.04 10.96 7.26
CA GLU A 109 -7.28 12.11 7.73
C GLU A 109 -6.05 11.69 8.56
N LEU A 110 -6.21 10.74 9.49
CA LEU A 110 -5.09 10.23 10.28
C LEU A 110 -4.05 9.52 9.42
N ALA A 111 -4.48 8.69 8.47
CA ALA A 111 -3.59 8.01 7.52
C ALA A 111 -2.81 9.03 6.67
N MET A 112 -3.48 10.04 6.12
CA MET A 112 -2.85 11.09 5.31
C MET A 112 -1.84 11.91 6.12
N LYS A 113 -2.15 12.29 7.36
CA LYS A 113 -1.21 13.00 8.24
C LYS A 113 0.00 12.15 8.61
N ALA A 114 -0.20 10.87 8.92
CA ALA A 114 0.90 9.95 9.22
C ALA A 114 1.82 9.72 8.02
N LEU A 115 1.23 9.52 6.83
CA LEU A 115 1.97 9.40 5.58
C LEU A 115 2.75 10.67 5.25
N ALA A 116 2.10 11.84 5.39
CA ALA A 116 2.74 13.13 5.17
C ALA A 116 3.95 13.37 6.07
N ARG A 117 3.87 12.95 7.34
CA ARG A 117 5.02 13.02 8.26
C ARG A 117 6.15 12.11 7.83
N PHE A 118 5.85 10.89 7.39
CA PHE A 118 6.85 9.96 6.88
C PHE A 118 7.55 10.49 5.61
N HIS A 119 6.77 10.90 4.61
CA HIS A 119 7.29 11.48 3.38
C HIS A 119 8.02 12.82 3.60
N GLY A 120 7.49 13.68 4.47
CA GLY A 120 8.09 14.97 4.81
C GLY A 120 9.44 14.81 5.49
N THR A 121 9.58 13.80 6.37
CA THR A 121 10.87 13.43 6.97
C THR A 121 11.86 12.98 5.90
N SER A 122 11.41 12.19 4.92
CA SER A 122 12.22 11.75 3.78
C SER A 122 12.74 12.95 2.95
N LEU A 123 11.87 13.89 2.58
CA LEU A 123 12.24 15.10 1.83
C LEU A 123 13.17 16.01 2.62
N ALA A 124 12.88 16.25 3.90
CA ALA A 124 13.70 17.08 4.77
C ALA A 124 15.11 16.49 4.93
N MET A 125 15.20 15.18 5.16
CA MET A 125 16.49 14.50 5.28
C MET A 125 17.29 14.56 3.97
N LYS A 126 16.63 14.37 2.82
CA LYS A 126 17.24 14.53 1.48
C LYS A 126 17.82 15.92 1.26
N HIS A 127 17.19 16.95 1.82
CA HIS A 127 17.63 18.34 1.72
C HIS A 127 18.77 18.67 2.70
N VAL A 128 18.61 18.33 3.98
CA VAL A 128 19.53 18.71 5.07
C VAL A 128 20.80 17.86 5.08
N ASP A 129 20.68 16.55 4.88
CA ASP A 129 21.80 15.62 4.88
C ASP A 129 21.63 14.58 3.77
N ARG A 130 21.93 15.02 2.55
CA ARG A 130 21.84 14.18 1.36
C ARG A 130 22.67 12.90 1.50
N ALA A 131 23.84 12.94 2.14
CA ALA A 131 24.68 11.76 2.28
C ALA A 131 24.04 10.71 3.20
N LYS A 132 23.50 11.13 4.35
CA LYS A 132 22.77 10.22 5.25
C LYS A 132 21.50 9.68 4.58
N PHE A 133 20.80 10.52 3.83
CA PHE A 133 19.62 10.11 3.06
C PHE A 133 19.96 9.06 1.99
N GLU A 134 20.99 9.30 1.17
CA GLU A 134 21.44 8.34 0.15
C GLU A 134 21.89 7.01 0.79
N GLY A 135 22.48 7.06 1.98
CA GLY A 135 22.82 5.88 2.78
C GLY A 135 21.60 5.00 3.04
N ILE A 136 20.52 5.55 3.61
CA ILE A 136 19.29 4.76 3.89
C ILE A 136 18.53 4.40 2.60
N ARG A 137 18.51 5.29 1.60
CA ARG A 137 17.86 5.04 0.31
C ARG A 137 18.47 3.83 -0.40
N SER A 138 19.80 3.70 -0.34
CA SER A 138 20.54 2.60 -0.98
C SER A 138 20.22 1.21 -0.40
N LEU A 139 19.59 1.14 0.78
CA LEU A 139 19.16 -0.11 1.39
C LEU A 139 17.84 -0.63 0.83
N THR A 140 17.07 0.23 0.15
CA THR A 140 15.81 -0.16 -0.48
C THR A 140 16.04 -0.87 -1.81
N THR A 141 15.21 -1.86 -2.10
CA THR A 141 15.23 -2.59 -3.38
C THR A 141 13.83 -2.58 -3.99
N GLU A 142 13.70 -2.11 -5.23
CA GLU A 142 12.44 -2.22 -5.99
C GLU A 142 12.13 -3.70 -6.25
N LEU A 143 10.94 -4.12 -5.83
CA LEU A 143 10.51 -5.52 -5.83
C LEU A 143 9.30 -5.78 -6.71
N ALA A 144 8.30 -4.90 -6.64
CA ALA A 144 7.02 -5.11 -7.31
C ALA A 144 7.15 -4.89 -8.82
N PHE A 145 7.92 -3.88 -9.25
CA PHE A 145 8.07 -3.50 -10.66
C PHE A 145 9.49 -3.70 -11.19
N ALA A 146 10.31 -4.51 -10.51
CA ALA A 146 11.61 -4.91 -11.03
C ALA A 146 11.46 -5.95 -12.14
N PRO A 147 12.35 -6.01 -13.15
CA PRO A 147 12.22 -6.95 -14.28
C PRO A 147 11.96 -8.41 -13.86
N ASP A 148 12.60 -8.89 -12.78
CA ASP A 148 12.43 -10.27 -12.33
C ASP A 148 11.03 -10.57 -11.74
N SER A 149 10.20 -9.57 -11.43
CA SER A 149 8.81 -9.79 -10.99
C SER A 149 7.83 -9.93 -12.16
N GLU A 150 8.21 -9.56 -13.39
CA GLU A 150 7.34 -9.54 -14.56
C GLU A 150 6.61 -10.87 -14.82
N PRO A 151 7.23 -12.06 -14.72
CA PRO A 151 6.55 -13.32 -15.05
C PRO A 151 5.32 -13.61 -14.17
N VAL A 152 5.39 -13.29 -12.88
CA VAL A 152 4.32 -13.56 -11.92
C VAL A 152 3.45 -12.31 -11.73
N PHE A 153 4.07 -11.19 -11.37
CA PHE A 153 3.34 -9.97 -11.08
C PHE A 153 2.76 -9.32 -12.33
N GLY A 154 3.46 -9.42 -13.47
CA GLY A 154 2.95 -8.97 -14.77
C GLY A 154 1.69 -9.69 -15.18
N ALA A 155 1.62 -11.01 -14.99
CA ALA A 155 0.40 -11.78 -15.21
C ALA A 155 -0.75 -11.31 -14.30
N SER A 156 -0.48 -11.06 -13.01
CA SER A 156 -1.49 -10.57 -12.06
C SER A 156 -2.08 -9.22 -12.46
N VAL A 157 -1.26 -8.25 -12.86
CA VAL A 157 -1.77 -6.92 -13.26
C VAL A 157 -2.49 -6.94 -14.61
N GLU A 158 -2.09 -7.80 -15.54
CA GLU A 158 -2.83 -8.01 -16.80
C GLU A 158 -4.18 -8.70 -16.53
N ASN A 159 -4.21 -9.66 -15.61
CA ASN A 159 -5.44 -10.30 -15.18
C ASN A 159 -6.41 -9.30 -14.55
N ALA A 160 -5.90 -8.44 -13.67
CA ALA A 160 -6.67 -7.40 -13.00
C ALA A 160 -7.31 -6.43 -14.02
N LEU A 161 -6.56 -6.00 -15.05
CA LEU A 161 -7.12 -5.18 -16.13
C LEU A 161 -8.23 -5.93 -16.88
N ARG A 162 -8.02 -7.20 -17.21
CA ARG A 162 -9.02 -8.00 -17.91
C ARG A 162 -10.31 -8.14 -17.10
N MET A 163 -10.21 -8.44 -15.80
CA MET A 163 -11.37 -8.54 -14.91
C MET A 163 -12.12 -7.20 -14.80
N ALA A 164 -11.38 -6.10 -14.69
CA ALA A 164 -11.98 -4.77 -14.65
C ALA A 164 -12.73 -4.47 -15.96
N LEU A 165 -12.14 -4.74 -17.12
CA LEU A 165 -12.81 -4.59 -18.42
C LEU A 165 -14.08 -5.44 -18.51
N THR A 166 -14.04 -6.71 -18.10
CA THR A 166 -15.24 -7.57 -18.06
C THR A 166 -16.33 -6.96 -17.18
N ALA A 167 -15.98 -6.48 -15.99
CA ALA A 167 -16.94 -5.84 -15.07
C ALA A 167 -17.52 -4.53 -15.61
N LEU A 168 -16.74 -3.76 -16.36
CA LEU A 168 -17.18 -2.49 -16.95
C LEU A 168 -18.06 -2.68 -18.18
N GLU A 169 -17.83 -3.74 -18.96
CA GLU A 169 -18.57 -4.11 -20.18
C GLU A 169 -19.86 -4.89 -19.88
N ASP A 170 -20.00 -5.46 -18.69
CA ASP A 170 -21.25 -6.06 -18.25
C ASP A 170 -22.32 -4.97 -18.06
N GLU A 171 -23.33 -4.93 -18.92
CA GLU A 171 -24.43 -3.97 -18.83
C GLU A 171 -25.57 -4.46 -17.91
N SER A 172 -25.56 -5.73 -17.48
CA SER A 172 -26.68 -6.34 -16.75
C SER A 172 -26.92 -5.72 -15.37
N SER A 173 -25.85 -5.20 -14.77
CA SER A 173 -25.84 -4.53 -13.46
C SER A 173 -25.58 -3.03 -13.56
N ALA A 174 -25.60 -2.47 -14.78
CA ALA A 174 -25.40 -1.07 -15.05
C ALA A 174 -26.76 -0.34 -15.09
N GLY A 175 -26.90 0.78 -14.37
CA GLY A 175 -28.08 1.65 -14.51
C GLY A 175 -28.13 2.28 -15.90
N GLU A 176 -29.32 2.74 -16.36
CA GLU A 176 -29.54 3.33 -17.70
C GLU A 176 -28.55 4.45 -18.10
N SER A 177 -27.89 5.08 -17.13
CA SER A 177 -26.95 6.19 -17.34
C SER A 177 -25.47 5.79 -17.46
N TRP A 178 -25.10 4.54 -17.18
CA TRP A 178 -23.68 4.12 -17.17
C TRP A 178 -23.06 4.16 -18.58
N SER A 179 -23.71 3.57 -19.58
CA SER A 179 -23.12 3.30 -20.91
C SER A 179 -23.22 4.44 -21.93
N THR A 180 -23.75 5.61 -21.56
CA THR A 180 -24.15 6.64 -22.53
C THR A 180 -23.28 7.90 -22.58
N SER A 181 -22.30 8.07 -21.69
CA SER A 181 -21.36 9.20 -21.78
C SER A 181 -20.21 8.92 -22.76
N TRP A 182 -19.84 9.94 -23.53
CA TRP A 182 -18.71 9.85 -24.47
C TRP A 182 -17.40 9.60 -23.72
N GLU A 183 -17.23 10.29 -22.59
CA GLU A 183 -16.04 10.24 -21.73
C GLU A 183 -15.78 8.82 -21.20
N LEU A 184 -16.84 8.08 -20.82
CA LEU A 184 -16.67 6.69 -20.40
C LEU A 184 -16.31 5.79 -21.58
N GLY A 185 -16.89 6.02 -22.75
CA GLY A 185 -16.54 5.30 -23.98
C GLY A 185 -15.06 5.45 -24.35
N GLU A 186 -14.53 6.67 -24.22
CA GLU A 186 -13.11 7.00 -24.41
C GLU A 186 -12.22 6.33 -23.36
N ALA A 187 -12.58 6.43 -22.06
CA ALA A 187 -11.85 5.76 -20.99
C ALA A 187 -11.79 4.23 -21.19
N LEU A 188 -12.90 3.59 -21.58
CA LEU A 188 -12.92 2.15 -21.90
C LEU A 188 -12.06 1.83 -23.12
N HIS A 189 -12.04 2.68 -24.14
CA HIS A 189 -11.12 2.52 -25.26
C HIS A 189 -9.66 2.59 -24.80
N ASN A 190 -9.29 3.62 -24.03
CA ASN A 190 -7.95 3.81 -23.48
C ASN A 190 -7.51 2.60 -22.65
N LEU A 191 -8.36 2.10 -21.76
CA LEU A 191 -8.09 0.91 -20.94
C LEU A 191 -7.81 -0.34 -21.80
N ARG A 192 -8.56 -0.56 -22.88
CA ARG A 192 -8.30 -1.69 -23.80
C ARG A 192 -6.93 -1.60 -24.46
N THR A 193 -6.43 -0.40 -24.74
CA THR A 193 -5.10 -0.20 -25.34
C THR A 193 -3.94 -0.55 -24.40
N LEU A 194 -4.21 -0.71 -23.10
CA LEU A 194 -3.18 -1.06 -22.11
C LEU A 194 -2.80 -2.54 -22.14
N LYS A 195 -3.66 -3.41 -22.68
CA LYS A 195 -3.48 -4.87 -22.70
C LYS A 195 -2.11 -5.27 -23.25
N GLY A 196 -1.39 -6.11 -22.50
CA GLY A 196 -0.04 -6.57 -22.84
C GLY A 196 1.07 -5.55 -22.59
N SER A 197 0.75 -4.43 -21.92
CA SER A 197 1.72 -3.39 -21.57
C SER A 197 1.60 -2.89 -20.12
N VAL A 198 0.70 -3.48 -19.31
CA VAL A 198 0.36 -2.99 -17.98
C VAL A 198 1.58 -2.97 -17.07
N PHE A 199 2.32 -4.08 -17.00
CA PHE A 199 3.52 -4.16 -16.16
C PHE A 199 4.58 -3.13 -16.55
N ARG A 200 4.87 -2.99 -17.85
CA ARG A 200 5.85 -2.02 -18.35
C ARG A 200 5.44 -0.58 -18.03
N ARG A 201 4.14 -0.27 -18.13
CA ARG A 201 3.61 1.05 -17.76
C ARG A 201 3.76 1.32 -16.27
N LEU A 202 3.39 0.37 -15.42
CA LEU A 202 3.58 0.49 -13.97
C LEU A 202 5.07 0.69 -13.62
N GLN A 203 5.97 -0.08 -14.23
CA GLN A 203 7.42 0.10 -14.04
C GLN A 203 7.90 1.50 -14.46
N ALA A 204 7.32 2.10 -15.50
CA ALA A 204 7.66 3.46 -15.90
C ALA A 204 7.10 4.51 -14.92
N LEU A 205 5.86 4.33 -14.46
CA LEU A 205 5.15 5.23 -13.55
C LEU A 205 5.76 5.25 -12.14
N THR A 206 6.47 4.19 -11.73
CA THR A 206 7.14 4.15 -10.41
C THR A 206 8.60 4.56 -10.43
N ARG A 207 9.09 5.12 -11.56
CA ARG A 207 10.45 5.66 -11.58
C ARG A 207 10.51 6.94 -10.76
N PRO A 208 11.56 7.13 -9.93
CA PRO A 208 11.74 8.38 -9.21
C PRO A 208 11.73 9.59 -10.14
N SER A 209 10.90 10.58 -9.81
CA SER A 209 10.85 11.91 -10.40
C SER A 209 11.14 12.96 -9.33
N GLU A 210 12.22 13.71 -9.49
CA GLU A 210 12.61 14.78 -8.56
C GLU A 210 11.80 16.07 -8.86
N PRO A 211 11.50 16.91 -7.86
CA PRO A 211 12.02 16.88 -6.48
C PRO A 211 11.17 16.08 -5.49
N LEU A 212 9.99 15.59 -5.90
CA LEU A 212 8.98 15.01 -5.00
C LEU A 212 9.11 13.50 -4.76
N SER A 213 10.26 12.91 -5.13
CA SER A 213 10.56 11.53 -4.78
C SER A 213 10.97 11.38 -3.31
N VAL A 214 10.44 10.35 -2.66
CA VAL A 214 10.59 10.03 -1.24
C VAL A 214 10.76 8.52 -1.05
N LEU A 215 11.15 8.12 0.16
CA LEU A 215 10.94 6.75 0.59
C LEU A 215 9.44 6.54 0.78
N CYS A 216 8.84 5.74 -0.09
CA CYS A 216 7.44 5.34 -0.07
C CYS A 216 7.30 4.02 0.66
N HIS A 217 6.17 3.84 1.35
CA HIS A 217 5.74 2.54 1.87
C HIS A 217 5.62 1.51 0.75
N GLY A 218 5.05 1.91 -0.40
CA GLY A 218 4.97 1.09 -1.61
C GLY A 218 3.86 0.03 -1.62
N ASP A 219 3.09 -0.09 -0.53
CA ASP A 219 1.91 -0.97 -0.40
C ASP A 219 0.94 -0.40 0.65
N LEU A 220 0.55 0.87 0.47
CA LEU A 220 -0.19 1.62 1.49
C LEU A 220 -1.71 1.42 1.36
N TRP A 221 -2.16 0.20 1.57
CA TRP A 221 -3.59 -0.15 1.62
C TRP A 221 -4.09 -0.39 3.05
N LEU A 222 -5.41 -0.35 3.23
CA LEU A 222 -6.08 -0.40 4.54
C LEU A 222 -5.62 -1.58 5.43
N ASN A 223 -5.35 -2.76 4.88
CA ASN A 223 -4.91 -3.91 5.69
C ASN A 223 -3.50 -3.73 6.29
N ASN A 224 -2.70 -2.83 5.73
CA ASN A 224 -1.40 -2.46 6.27
C ASN A 224 -1.50 -1.28 7.26
N MET A 225 -2.70 -0.97 7.75
CA MET A 225 -2.96 0.08 8.71
C MET A 225 -3.69 -0.48 9.94
N LEU A 226 -3.14 -0.18 11.11
CA LEU A 226 -3.82 -0.43 12.37
C LEU A 226 -4.14 0.90 13.05
N PHE A 227 -5.36 1.01 13.56
CA PHE A 227 -5.89 2.21 14.18
C PHE A 227 -6.15 1.98 15.66
N ARG A 228 -5.75 2.94 16.49
CA ARG A 228 -6.04 2.95 17.93
C ARG A 228 -7.26 3.83 18.20
N TYR A 229 -8.12 3.36 19.10
CA TYR A 229 -9.39 3.99 19.41
C TYR A 229 -9.47 4.39 20.89
N ASN A 230 -10.15 5.50 21.15
CA ASN A 230 -10.57 5.92 22.48
C ASN A 230 -12.09 6.09 22.49
N GLY A 231 -12.78 5.05 22.96
CA GLY A 231 -14.21 4.89 22.68
C GLY A 231 -14.42 4.65 21.18
N ASP A 232 -15.30 5.45 20.58
CA ASP A 232 -15.61 5.38 19.14
C ASP A 232 -14.70 6.29 18.29
N ALA A 233 -13.92 7.18 18.91
CA ALA A 233 -13.04 8.11 18.20
C ALA A 233 -11.70 7.45 17.86
N VAL A 234 -11.28 7.59 16.60
CA VAL A 234 -9.96 7.15 16.15
C VAL A 234 -8.90 8.18 16.55
N GLU A 235 -7.80 7.73 17.15
CA GLU A 235 -6.77 8.63 17.71
C GLU A 235 -5.42 8.54 16.99
N GLU A 236 -5.05 7.36 16.50
CA GLU A 236 -3.71 7.11 15.98
C GLU A 236 -3.74 6.00 14.95
N VAL A 237 -2.82 6.07 13.98
CA VAL A 237 -2.59 5.03 12.98
C VAL A 237 -1.12 4.60 12.99
N LYS A 238 -0.90 3.30 12.81
CA LYS A 238 0.41 2.70 12.56
C LYS A 238 0.34 1.89 11.27
N PHE A 239 1.34 2.08 10.42
CA PHE A 239 1.55 1.32 9.21
C PHE A 239 2.42 0.09 9.50
N VAL A 240 2.16 -0.99 8.77
CA VAL A 240 2.91 -2.25 8.87
C VAL A 240 3.25 -2.78 7.48
N ASP A 241 4.13 -3.78 7.43
CA ASP A 241 4.56 -4.44 6.20
C ASP A 241 5.37 -3.55 5.24
N LEU A 242 6.64 -3.35 5.59
CA LEU A 242 7.58 -2.53 4.83
C LEU A 242 8.35 -3.32 3.75
N GLN A 243 7.83 -4.48 3.33
CA GLN A 243 8.50 -5.39 2.40
C GLN A 243 8.78 -4.79 1.04
N VAL A 244 7.92 -3.90 0.56
CA VAL A 244 8.05 -3.29 -0.78
C VAL A 244 8.34 -1.79 -0.73
N MET A 245 8.91 -1.33 0.39
CA MET A 245 9.44 0.03 0.53
C MET A 245 10.38 0.33 -0.64
N ARG A 246 10.22 1.51 -1.22
CA ARG A 246 10.95 1.94 -2.44
C ARG A 246 11.19 3.44 -2.43
N TYR A 247 12.07 3.89 -3.31
CA TYR A 247 12.19 5.32 -3.64
C TYR A 247 11.35 5.62 -4.89
N SER A 248 10.36 6.49 -4.77
CA SER A 248 9.42 6.85 -5.85
C SER A 248 8.79 8.22 -5.58
N SER A 249 7.98 8.75 -6.49
CA SER A 249 7.15 9.93 -6.24
C SER A 249 6.23 9.70 -5.04
N LEU A 250 6.11 10.70 -4.16
CA LEU A 250 5.15 10.67 -3.04
C LEU A 250 3.71 10.38 -3.48
N ALA A 251 3.38 10.69 -4.74
CA ALA A 251 2.05 10.49 -5.28
C ALA A 251 1.72 9.02 -5.49
N THR A 252 2.70 8.10 -5.59
CA THR A 252 2.39 6.68 -5.73
C THR A 252 1.69 6.12 -4.50
N ASP A 253 2.15 6.45 -3.28
CA ASP A 253 1.46 6.01 -2.06
C ASP A 253 0.11 6.72 -1.87
N LEU A 254 -0.02 7.98 -2.27
CA LEU A 254 -1.30 8.72 -2.26
C LEU A 254 -2.33 8.06 -3.16
N LEU A 255 -1.96 7.81 -4.42
CA LEU A 255 -2.82 7.18 -5.42
C LEU A 255 -3.17 5.74 -5.04
N TYR A 256 -2.22 5.00 -4.46
CA TYR A 256 -2.47 3.67 -3.91
C TYR A 256 -3.57 3.77 -2.83
N PHE A 257 -3.33 4.59 -1.81
CA PHE A 257 -4.25 4.76 -0.69
C PHE A 257 -5.66 5.18 -1.12
N LEU A 258 -5.75 6.23 -1.94
CA LEU A 258 -7.02 6.77 -2.43
C LEU A 258 -7.79 5.75 -3.28
N SER A 259 -7.10 4.93 -4.08
CA SER A 259 -7.75 3.99 -4.98
C SER A 259 -8.19 2.69 -4.28
N THR A 260 -7.58 2.34 -3.14
CA THR A 260 -7.81 1.02 -2.50
C THR A 260 -8.45 1.09 -1.13
N SER A 261 -8.27 2.17 -0.37
CA SER A 261 -8.46 2.14 1.09
C SER A 261 -9.64 2.94 1.59
N VAL A 262 -9.98 4.05 0.91
CA VAL A 262 -11.06 4.95 1.37
C VAL A 262 -12.44 4.45 0.95
N GLU A 263 -13.46 4.84 1.73
CA GLU A 263 -14.85 4.69 1.34
C GLU A 263 -15.11 5.37 -0.02
N PRO A 264 -15.98 4.82 -0.88
CA PRO A 264 -16.21 5.40 -2.21
C PRO A 264 -16.84 6.79 -2.14
N SER A 265 -17.64 7.09 -1.10
CA SER A 265 -18.14 8.43 -0.82
C SER A 265 -17.01 9.40 -0.46
N VAL A 266 -16.06 8.98 0.37
CA VAL A 266 -14.90 9.78 0.76
C VAL A 266 -14.02 10.06 -0.45
N LEU A 267 -13.72 9.05 -1.29
CA LEU A 267 -12.98 9.26 -2.54
C LEU A 267 -13.67 10.31 -3.43
N ARG A 268 -14.98 10.13 -3.65
CA ARG A 268 -15.75 10.97 -4.58
C ARG A 268 -15.88 12.42 -4.12
N PHE A 269 -16.09 12.64 -2.83
CA PHE A 269 -16.45 13.96 -2.31
C PHE A 269 -15.33 14.67 -1.55
N HIS A 270 -14.29 13.94 -1.13
CA HIS A 270 -13.25 14.44 -0.22
C HIS A 270 -11.81 14.11 -0.68
N GLN A 271 -11.58 13.67 -1.92
CA GLN A 271 -10.21 13.46 -2.41
C GLN A 271 -9.37 14.74 -2.29
N GLU A 272 -9.88 15.88 -2.75
CA GLU A 272 -9.16 17.15 -2.68
C GLU A 272 -8.87 17.57 -1.24
N ASP A 273 -9.84 17.38 -0.33
CA ASP A 273 -9.67 17.64 1.11
C ASP A 273 -8.55 16.77 1.69
N LEU A 274 -8.52 15.47 1.37
CA LEU A 274 -7.48 14.55 1.83
C LEU A 274 -6.09 14.94 1.30
N VAL A 275 -6.00 15.34 0.03
CA VAL A 275 -4.73 15.82 -0.55
C VAL A 275 -4.28 17.12 0.11
N SER A 276 -5.21 18.03 0.44
CA SER A 276 -4.92 19.25 1.20
C SER A 276 -4.41 18.93 2.60
N ILE A 277 -5.07 18.01 3.32
CA ILE A 277 -4.64 17.54 4.65
C ILE A 277 -3.23 16.96 4.60
N TYR A 278 -2.95 16.13 3.60
CA TYR A 278 -1.61 15.57 3.39
C TYR A 278 -0.59 16.67 3.10
N HIS A 279 -0.90 17.61 2.21
CA HIS A 279 -0.02 18.73 1.87
C HIS A 279 0.32 19.60 3.07
N GLU A 280 -0.68 19.98 3.86
CA GLU A 280 -0.49 20.79 5.07
C GLU A 280 0.45 20.11 6.05
N ALA A 281 0.21 18.82 6.35
CA ALA A 281 1.06 18.04 7.24
C ALA A 281 2.48 17.81 6.68
N LEU A 282 2.60 17.67 5.35
CA LEU A 282 3.87 17.50 4.66
C LEU A 282 4.70 18.79 4.79
N VAL A 283 4.10 19.94 4.47
CA VAL A 283 4.75 21.26 4.57
C VAL A 283 5.11 21.58 6.01
N GLU A 284 4.22 21.30 6.98
CA GLU A 284 4.52 21.46 8.40
C GLU A 284 5.74 20.64 8.81
N THR A 285 5.79 19.37 8.37
CA THR A 285 6.90 18.46 8.67
C THR A 285 8.22 18.97 8.07
N VAL A 286 8.22 19.30 6.78
CA VAL A 286 9.42 19.79 6.08
C VAL A 286 9.89 21.12 6.67
N SER A 287 8.98 22.05 6.97
CA SER A 287 9.34 23.36 7.55
C SER A 287 9.99 23.23 8.93
N LYS A 288 9.59 22.23 9.73
CA LYS A 288 10.19 21.97 11.05
C LYS A 288 11.59 21.36 10.95
N LEU A 289 11.81 20.44 10.01
CA LEU A 289 13.05 19.67 9.90
C LEU A 289 14.09 20.30 8.97
N ALA A 290 13.63 21.06 7.98
CA ALA A 290 14.43 21.68 6.92
C ALA A 290 13.86 23.06 6.57
N PRO A 291 13.98 24.05 7.46
CA PRO A 291 13.36 25.38 7.28
C PRO A 291 13.84 26.13 6.03
N ASP A 292 15.03 25.80 5.52
CA ASP A 292 15.60 26.39 4.31
C ASP A 292 15.22 25.64 3.01
N ALA A 293 14.45 24.55 3.12
CA ALA A 293 14.02 23.77 1.96
C ALA A 293 13.01 24.54 1.09
N PRO A 294 13.01 24.31 -0.24
CA PRO A 294 11.98 24.86 -1.11
C PRO A 294 10.57 24.48 -0.65
N LYS A 295 9.66 25.45 -0.65
CA LYS A 295 8.26 25.21 -0.31
C LYS A 295 7.61 24.32 -1.37
N ILE A 296 7.00 23.22 -0.91
CA ILE A 296 6.20 22.33 -1.74
C ILE A 296 4.81 22.92 -1.86
N THR A 297 4.31 23.10 -3.09
CA THR A 297 2.97 23.63 -3.32
C THR A 297 1.97 22.50 -3.54
N ILE A 298 0.68 22.80 -3.32
CA ILE A 298 -0.39 21.82 -3.55
C ILE A 298 -0.50 21.47 -5.04
N GLU A 299 -0.23 22.45 -5.92
CA GLU A 299 -0.21 22.27 -7.37
C GLU A 299 0.84 21.23 -7.79
N GLN A 300 2.04 21.27 -7.22
CA GLN A 300 3.07 20.27 -7.53
C GLN A 300 2.66 18.85 -7.13
N ILE A 301 1.87 18.69 -6.06
CA ILE A 301 1.35 17.40 -5.64
C ILE A 301 0.22 16.96 -6.58
N ASN A 302 -0.70 17.87 -6.92
CA ASN A 302 -1.80 17.59 -7.85
C ASN A 302 -1.28 17.23 -9.25
N ASP A 303 -0.27 17.93 -9.76
CA ASP A 303 0.39 17.62 -11.04
C ASP A 303 0.96 16.19 -11.02
N GLN A 304 1.59 15.77 -9.92
CA GLN A 304 2.10 14.40 -9.75
C GLN A 304 0.97 13.37 -9.62
N ILE A 305 -0.15 13.70 -8.96
CA ILE A 305 -1.33 12.83 -8.87
C ILE A 305 -1.93 12.63 -10.26
N GLU A 306 -2.06 13.68 -11.06
CA GLU A 306 -2.59 13.62 -12.43
C GLU A 306 -1.65 12.82 -13.34
N GLU A 307 -0.35 13.15 -13.35
CA GLU A 307 0.66 12.45 -14.17
C GLU A 307 0.71 10.94 -13.88
N LEU A 308 0.51 10.57 -12.61
CA LEU A 308 0.60 9.19 -12.15
C LEU A 308 -0.77 8.52 -11.97
N ALA A 309 -1.89 9.16 -12.30
CA ALA A 309 -3.23 8.65 -11.99
C ALA A 309 -3.44 7.22 -12.49
N LEU A 310 -2.93 6.89 -13.68
CA LEU A 310 -2.99 5.52 -14.22
C LEU A 310 -2.40 4.47 -13.25
N PHE A 311 -1.37 4.80 -12.47
CA PHE A 311 -0.85 3.93 -11.43
C PHE A 311 -1.92 3.62 -10.38
N GLY A 312 -2.60 4.63 -9.84
CA GLY A 312 -3.66 4.47 -8.85
C GLY A 312 -4.80 3.58 -9.35
N LEU A 313 -5.25 3.82 -10.58
CA LEU A 313 -6.31 3.03 -11.20
C LEU A 313 -5.92 1.55 -11.35
N LEU A 314 -4.71 1.29 -11.85
CA LEU A 314 -4.22 -0.08 -12.04
C LEU A 314 -3.99 -0.80 -10.71
N MET A 315 -3.52 -0.11 -9.67
CA MET A 315 -3.42 -0.69 -8.32
C MET A 315 -4.80 -0.93 -7.70
N GLY A 316 -5.78 -0.07 -7.98
CA GLY A 316 -7.18 -0.28 -7.67
C GLY A 316 -7.71 -1.56 -8.30
N PHE A 317 -7.52 -1.76 -9.60
CA PHE A 317 -7.93 -3.00 -10.28
C PHE A 317 -7.27 -4.25 -9.68
N LEU A 318 -5.99 -4.14 -9.30
CA LEU A 318 -5.25 -5.25 -8.71
C LEU A 318 -5.81 -5.65 -7.34
N LEU A 319 -6.16 -4.68 -6.47
CA LEU A 319 -6.59 -4.98 -5.10
C LEU A 319 -8.11 -5.12 -4.92
N LEU A 320 -8.93 -4.57 -5.82
CA LEU A 320 -10.38 -4.65 -5.68
C LEU A 320 -10.91 -6.09 -5.52
N PRO A 321 -10.41 -7.13 -6.23
CA PRO A 321 -10.85 -8.50 -5.99
C PRO A 321 -10.64 -8.93 -4.54
N ALA A 322 -9.50 -8.54 -3.94
CA ALA A 322 -9.17 -8.84 -2.56
C ALA A 322 -10.02 -8.05 -1.54
N ILE A 323 -10.44 -6.85 -1.91
CA ILE A 323 -11.27 -5.97 -1.07
C ILE A 323 -12.73 -6.45 -1.06
N THR A 324 -13.25 -6.96 -2.18
CA THR A 324 -14.70 -7.20 -2.35
C THR A 324 -15.15 -8.62 -2.05
N VAL A 325 -14.27 -9.62 -2.08
CA VAL A 325 -14.65 -11.03 -1.85
C VAL A 325 -14.92 -11.34 -0.37
N GLU A 326 -15.84 -12.27 -0.14
CA GLU A 326 -16.13 -12.84 1.18
C GLU A 326 -15.19 -14.02 1.51
N GLY A 327 -14.58 -14.02 2.71
CA GLY A 327 -13.77 -15.14 3.19
C GLY A 327 -12.35 -15.22 2.60
N SER A 328 -11.68 -16.35 2.84
CA SER A 328 -10.26 -16.62 2.59
C SER A 328 -9.90 -16.93 1.13
N ALA A 329 -10.75 -16.57 0.16
CA ALA A 329 -10.54 -16.91 -1.25
C ALA A 329 -9.18 -16.44 -1.83
N ILE A 330 -8.61 -15.36 -1.29
CA ILE A 330 -7.27 -14.84 -1.65
C ILE A 330 -6.15 -15.71 -1.03
N ALA A 331 -6.34 -16.18 0.20
CA ALA A 331 -5.42 -17.13 0.83
C ALA A 331 -5.46 -18.48 0.10
N ALA A 332 -6.65 -18.95 -0.26
CA ALA A 332 -6.84 -20.20 -0.99
C ALA A 332 -6.26 -20.18 -2.42
N SER A 333 -6.29 -19.05 -3.13
CA SER A 333 -5.67 -18.94 -4.47
C SER A 333 -4.13 -18.91 -4.41
N LEU A 334 -3.56 -18.32 -3.36
CA LEU A 334 -2.12 -18.32 -3.09
C LEU A 334 -1.61 -19.64 -2.48
N GLU A 335 -2.45 -20.35 -1.72
CA GLU A 335 -2.16 -21.67 -1.12
C GLU A 335 -2.20 -22.82 -2.14
N ASN A 336 -3.04 -22.72 -3.18
CA ASN A 336 -3.22 -23.77 -4.19
C ASN A 336 -2.11 -23.82 -5.27
N ILE A 337 -1.04 -23.04 -5.10
CA ILE A 337 0.15 -23.12 -5.95
C ILE A 337 1.02 -24.30 -5.48
N GLN A 338 0.60 -25.51 -5.86
CA GLN A 338 1.43 -26.71 -5.77
C GLN A 338 2.43 -26.82 -6.93
N GLU A 339 3.51 -27.52 -6.61
CA GLU A 339 4.86 -27.63 -7.16
C GLU A 339 5.09 -27.75 -8.69
N ASP A 340 4.07 -27.74 -9.56
CA ASP A 340 4.30 -27.95 -11.01
C ASP A 340 3.19 -27.39 -11.94
N SER A 341 2.34 -26.50 -11.46
CA SER A 341 1.30 -25.88 -12.32
C SER A 341 1.70 -24.48 -12.75
N ASP A 342 1.63 -24.21 -14.05
CA ASP A 342 1.76 -22.90 -14.67
C ASP A 342 0.96 -21.84 -13.87
N VAL A 343 1.66 -21.03 -13.07
CA VAL A 343 1.05 -20.08 -12.11
C VAL A 343 0.11 -19.12 -12.82
N THR A 344 0.46 -18.76 -14.06
CA THR A 344 -0.35 -18.01 -15.02
C THR A 344 -1.68 -18.68 -15.32
N SER A 345 -1.69 -20.00 -15.61
CA SER A 345 -2.92 -20.75 -15.94
C SER A 345 -3.92 -20.86 -14.79
N LYS A 346 -3.47 -20.81 -13.52
CA LYS A 346 -4.35 -20.87 -12.35
C LYS A 346 -4.95 -19.52 -11.96
N LEU A 347 -4.22 -18.42 -12.20
CA LEU A 347 -4.74 -17.07 -12.00
C LEU A 347 -5.94 -16.79 -12.94
N GLU A 348 -5.95 -17.39 -14.13
CA GLU A 348 -7.07 -17.30 -15.08
C GLU A 348 -8.30 -18.17 -14.71
N GLN A 349 -8.15 -19.19 -13.86
CA GLN A 349 -9.18 -20.21 -13.64
C GLN A 349 -10.24 -19.90 -12.57
N HIS A 350 -10.31 -18.67 -12.04
CA HIS A 350 -11.24 -18.35 -10.94
C HIS A 350 -11.97 -17.00 -11.06
N ASP A 351 -11.88 -16.26 -12.18
CA ASP A 351 -12.44 -14.89 -12.25
C ASP A 351 -13.93 -14.80 -11.93
N GLU A 352 -14.71 -15.82 -12.33
CA GLU A 352 -16.17 -15.83 -12.11
C GLU A 352 -16.54 -15.71 -10.62
N HIS A 353 -15.67 -16.18 -9.71
CA HIS A 353 -15.89 -16.07 -8.26
C HIS A 353 -15.61 -14.65 -7.73
N PHE A 354 -14.82 -13.85 -8.45
CA PHE A 354 -14.44 -12.50 -8.06
C PHE A 354 -15.35 -11.43 -8.69
N LEU A 355 -16.00 -11.72 -9.83
CA LEU A 355 -16.93 -10.83 -10.54
C LEU A 355 -18.31 -10.70 -9.86
N THR A 356 -18.31 -10.50 -8.55
CA THR A 356 -19.52 -10.22 -7.75
C THR A 356 -20.11 -8.84 -8.08
N ASP A 357 -21.41 -8.63 -7.82
CA ASP A 357 -22.07 -7.33 -7.98
C ASP A 357 -21.31 -6.21 -7.26
N ARG A 358 -20.79 -6.51 -6.06
CA ARG A 358 -19.97 -5.58 -5.26
C ARG A 358 -18.65 -5.22 -5.95
N TYR A 359 -17.97 -6.20 -6.55
CA TYR A 359 -16.76 -5.95 -7.33
C TYR A 359 -17.06 -5.04 -8.51
N GLN A 360 -18.11 -5.36 -9.26
CA GLN A 360 -18.53 -4.58 -10.42
C GLN A 360 -18.88 -3.14 -10.03
N GLU A 361 -19.66 -2.93 -8.97
CA GLU A 361 -19.99 -1.60 -8.45
C GLU A 361 -18.74 -0.81 -8.06
N ARG A 362 -17.78 -1.44 -7.37
CA ARG A 362 -16.53 -0.79 -6.95
C ARG A 362 -15.62 -0.42 -8.13
N VAL A 363 -15.45 -1.30 -9.11
CA VAL A 363 -14.68 -1.01 -10.33
C VAL A 363 -15.32 0.14 -11.10
N ARG A 364 -16.65 0.11 -11.27
CA ARG A 364 -17.41 1.17 -11.95
C ARG A 364 -17.27 2.51 -11.23
N GLY A 365 -17.43 2.52 -9.91
CA GLY A 365 -17.27 3.72 -9.10
C GLY A 365 -15.86 4.32 -9.20
N LEU A 366 -14.82 3.47 -9.19
CA LEU A 366 -13.44 3.91 -9.35
C LEU A 366 -13.19 4.51 -10.74
N VAL A 367 -13.62 3.84 -11.81
CA VAL A 367 -13.44 4.37 -13.18
C VAL A 367 -14.18 5.68 -13.37
N LEU A 368 -15.43 5.81 -12.91
CA LEU A 368 -16.16 7.08 -12.98
C LEU A 368 -15.48 8.19 -12.22
N HIS A 369 -14.92 7.89 -11.05
CA HIS A 369 -14.17 8.88 -10.29
C HIS A 369 -13.01 9.42 -11.12
N PHE A 370 -12.20 8.55 -11.73
CA PHE A 370 -11.06 8.95 -12.55
C PHE A 370 -11.48 9.71 -13.81
N VAL A 371 -12.59 9.31 -14.46
CA VAL A 371 -13.17 10.06 -15.60
C VAL A 371 -13.63 11.45 -15.17
N ASN A 372 -14.34 11.57 -14.05
CA ASN A 372 -14.84 12.85 -13.55
C ASN A 372 -13.71 13.81 -13.15
N MET A 373 -12.58 13.27 -12.68
CA MET A 373 -11.36 14.04 -12.39
C MET A 373 -10.55 14.39 -13.66
N GLY A 374 -10.90 13.84 -14.82
CA GLY A 374 -10.18 14.06 -16.08
C GLY A 374 -8.86 13.30 -16.19
N TYR A 375 -8.68 12.23 -15.42
CA TYR A 375 -7.41 11.49 -15.35
C TYR A 375 -7.21 10.46 -16.46
N ILE A 376 -8.27 9.93 -17.07
CA ILE A 376 -8.23 8.80 -18.03
C ILE A 376 -9.22 8.94 -19.19
#